data_AF-A0A5B7DGN7-F1
#
_entry.id   AF-A0A5B7DGN7-F1
#
_cell.length_a   1.000
_cell.length_b   1.000
_cell.length_c   1.000
_cell.angle_alpha   90.00
_cell.angle_beta   90.00
_cell.angle_gamma   90.00
#
_symmetry.space_group_name_H-M   'P 1'
#
loop_
_entity.id
_entity.type
_entity.pdbx_description
1 polymer ?
#
loop_
_entity_poly.entity_id
_entity_poly.type
_entity_poly.pdbx_seq_one_letter_code
_entity_poly.pdbx_strand_id
1 'polypeptide(L)'
;MALSFNRETHFENVLKMLQFHARTNHDLLSVPVNRTAWVTSPAVVNAYYSRSKNMIVFPAGILQPPFYHPAFPRSLNYGGIGVVIGHEITHGFDDRGRQFDKNGNLQQWWTPSDVSQFYQRASCMLVMCCREEHRTSGLGKKTANKIIPPGGYNIQREMRYSSAPALATAGLATTRAETQRRDLRG
;
A
#
# COMPACT_ATOMS: atom_id res chain seq x y z
N MET A 1 28.04 2.27 -23.68
CA MET A 1 28.53 0.93 -24.07
C MET A 1 27.32 0.07 -24.41
N ALA A 2 27.26 -0.54 -25.60
CA ALA A 2 26.11 -1.33 -26.03
C ALA A 2 26.16 -2.74 -25.42
N LEU A 3 25.04 -3.21 -24.86
CA LEU A 3 24.90 -4.56 -24.31
C LEU A 3 24.64 -5.54 -25.45
N SER A 4 25.52 -6.54 -25.61
CA SER A 4 25.42 -7.55 -26.67
C SER A 4 25.33 -8.96 -26.09
N PHE A 5 24.43 -9.78 -26.61
CA PHE A 5 24.20 -11.16 -26.15
C PHE A 5 24.56 -12.18 -27.23
N ASN A 6 25.10 -13.33 -26.82
CA ASN A 6 25.33 -14.49 -27.70
C ASN A 6 24.57 -15.70 -27.15
N ARG A 7 23.84 -16.44 -28.01
CA ARG A 7 22.99 -17.56 -27.62
C ARG A 7 23.75 -18.73 -26.97
N GLU A 8 25.03 -18.91 -27.31
CA GLU A 8 25.83 -20.05 -26.85
C GLU A 8 26.56 -19.80 -25.52
N THR A 9 26.68 -18.53 -25.10
CA THR A 9 27.52 -18.11 -23.97
C THR A 9 26.65 -17.52 -22.85
N HIS A 10 25.83 -18.36 -22.22
CA HIS A 10 24.89 -17.90 -21.19
C HIS A 10 25.60 -17.26 -19.98
N PHE A 11 26.68 -17.88 -19.51
CA PHE A 11 27.42 -17.39 -18.35
C PHE A 11 28.02 -15.99 -18.60
N GLU A 12 28.63 -15.80 -19.77
CA GLU A 12 29.21 -14.53 -20.21
C GLU A 12 28.13 -13.46 -20.37
N ASN A 13 26.94 -13.82 -20.86
CA ASN A 13 25.82 -12.89 -20.94
C ASN A 13 25.39 -12.39 -19.56
N VAL A 14 25.32 -13.29 -18.57
CA VAL A 14 25.01 -12.92 -17.18
C VAL A 14 26.08 -11.98 -16.62
N LEU A 15 27.37 -12.29 -16.81
CA LEU A 15 28.46 -11.42 -16.36
C LEU A 15 28.42 -10.04 -17.03
N LYS A 16 28.16 -9.97 -18.34
CA LYS A 16 27.99 -8.71 -19.08
C LYS A 16 26.82 -7.89 -18.53
N MET A 17 25.70 -8.54 -18.22
CA MET A 17 24.53 -7.89 -17.63
C MET A 17 24.84 -7.32 -16.24
N LEU A 18 25.49 -8.10 -15.36
CA LEU A 18 25.88 -7.62 -14.03
C LEU A 18 26.84 -6.42 -14.10
N GLN A 19 27.85 -6.49 -14.98
CA GLN A 19 28.78 -5.37 -15.20
C GLN A 19 28.06 -4.13 -15.72
N PHE A 20 27.11 -4.29 -16.66
CA PHE A 20 26.31 -3.21 -17.20
C PHE A 20 25.45 -2.55 -16.11
N HIS A 21 24.77 -3.33 -15.26
CA HIS A 21 23.99 -2.78 -14.15
C HIS A 21 24.85 -2.07 -13.12
N ALA A 22 26.00 -2.63 -12.76
CA ALA A 22 26.92 -2.00 -11.81
C ALA A 22 27.40 -0.63 -12.33
N ARG A 23 27.80 -0.56 -13.61
CA ARG A 23 28.22 0.70 -14.24
C ARG A 23 27.07 1.69 -14.35
N THR A 24 25.91 1.26 -14.84
CA THR A 24 24.74 2.13 -14.96
C THR A 24 24.34 2.71 -13.60
N ASN A 25 24.34 1.90 -12.54
CA ASN A 25 24.06 2.37 -11.17
C ASN A 25 25.13 3.34 -10.65
N HIS A 26 26.39 3.14 -11.03
CA HIS A 26 27.47 4.06 -10.68
C HIS A 26 27.34 5.40 -11.42
N ASP A 27 26.96 5.37 -12.71
CA ASP A 27 26.73 6.58 -13.51
C ASP A 27 25.57 7.42 -12.96
N LEU A 28 24.61 6.79 -12.28
CA LEU A 28 23.50 7.49 -11.60
C LEU A 28 23.97 8.43 -10.48
N LEU A 29 25.18 8.29 -9.94
CA LEU A 29 25.71 9.16 -8.88
C LEU A 29 25.97 10.60 -9.38
N SER A 30 26.25 10.75 -10.67
CA SER A 30 26.62 12.05 -11.27
C SER A 30 25.43 12.78 -11.92
N VAL A 31 24.24 12.18 -11.88
CA VAL A 31 23.03 12.74 -12.50
C VAL A 31 21.95 13.01 -11.45
N PRO A 32 21.09 14.01 -11.66
CA PRO A 32 20.00 14.28 -10.74
C PRO A 32 19.02 13.09 -10.68
N VAL A 33 18.44 12.87 -9.50
CA VAL A 33 17.49 11.77 -9.28
C VAL A 33 16.23 11.98 -10.12
N ASN A 34 15.95 11.04 -11.02
CA ASN A 34 14.68 11.00 -11.72
C ASN A 34 13.58 10.43 -10.80
N ARG A 35 12.67 11.32 -10.37
CA ARG A 35 11.54 10.99 -9.49
C ARG A 35 10.41 10.22 -10.17
N THR A 36 10.31 10.25 -11.50
CA THR A 36 9.25 9.55 -12.25
C THR A 36 9.63 8.13 -12.66
N ALA A 37 10.92 7.77 -12.56
CA ALA A 37 11.41 6.45 -12.91
C ALA A 37 10.83 5.36 -11.98
N TRP A 38 10.38 4.25 -12.56
CA TRP A 38 9.91 3.08 -11.83
C TRP A 38 11.09 2.19 -11.41
N VAL A 39 10.95 1.52 -10.28
CA VAL A 39 11.96 0.56 -9.79
C VAL A 39 11.65 -0.88 -10.19
N THR A 40 10.47 -1.13 -10.74
CA THR A 40 9.99 -2.48 -11.09
C THR A 40 9.44 -2.53 -12.50
N SER A 41 9.48 -3.72 -13.10
CA SER A 41 8.83 -4.00 -14.39
C SER A 41 7.29 -3.96 -14.26
N PRO A 42 6.56 -3.53 -15.29
CA PRO A 42 5.10 -3.59 -15.33
C PRO A 42 4.51 -5.01 -15.18
N ALA A 43 5.29 -6.05 -15.51
CA ALA A 43 4.87 -7.45 -15.45
C ALA A 43 4.92 -8.07 -14.05
N VAL A 44 5.35 -7.32 -13.03
CA VAL A 44 5.44 -7.82 -11.66
C VAL A 44 4.05 -7.86 -11.02
N VAL A 45 3.70 -8.99 -10.41
CA VAL A 45 2.47 -9.13 -9.60
C VAL A 45 2.78 -8.68 -8.16
N ASN A 46 2.84 -7.37 -7.94
CA ASN A 46 3.08 -6.77 -6.63
C ASN A 46 2.61 -5.30 -6.62
N ALA A 47 2.64 -4.63 -5.47
CA ALA A 47 2.54 -3.18 -5.33
C ALA A 47 3.67 -2.68 -4.41
N TYR A 48 4.01 -1.39 -4.47
CA TYR A 48 5.00 -0.82 -3.55
C TYR A 48 4.86 0.70 -3.40
N TYR A 49 5.31 1.16 -2.23
CA TYR A 49 5.50 2.56 -1.90
C TYR A 49 6.98 2.95 -1.85
N SER A 50 7.34 3.99 -2.59
CA SER A 50 8.67 4.60 -2.57
C SER A 50 8.68 5.86 -1.70
N ARG A 51 9.25 5.75 -0.50
CA ARG A 51 9.37 6.85 0.48
C ARG A 51 10.10 8.08 -0.07
N SER A 52 11.25 7.86 -0.71
CA SER A 52 12.08 8.96 -1.25
C SER A 52 11.46 9.67 -2.46
N LYS A 53 10.48 9.04 -3.11
CA LYS A 53 9.72 9.62 -4.22
C LYS A 53 8.30 10.03 -3.83
N ASN A 54 7.87 9.69 -2.61
CA ASN A 54 6.48 9.75 -2.16
C ASN A 54 5.50 9.25 -3.25
N MET A 55 5.76 8.05 -3.76
CA MET A 55 5.09 7.50 -4.93
C MET A 55 4.60 6.08 -4.67
N ILE A 56 3.33 5.81 -4.98
CA ILE A 56 2.74 4.49 -4.99
C ILE A 56 2.68 3.97 -6.43
N VAL A 57 3.05 2.71 -6.64
CA VAL A 57 3.03 2.10 -7.97
C VAL A 57 2.25 0.79 -7.94
N PHE A 58 1.31 0.67 -8.89
CA PHE A 58 0.57 -0.57 -9.18
C PHE A 58 0.93 -1.03 -10.59
N PRO A 59 1.93 -1.91 -10.75
CA PRO A 59 2.22 -2.58 -12.02
C PRO A 59 0.98 -3.26 -12.60
N ALA A 60 0.92 -3.35 -13.93
CA ALA A 60 -0.19 -4.01 -14.63
C ALA A 60 -0.40 -5.46 -14.19
N GLY A 61 0.67 -6.16 -13.78
CA GLY A 61 0.59 -7.54 -13.29
C GLY A 61 -0.29 -7.74 -12.06
N ILE A 62 -0.53 -6.74 -11.21
CA ILE A 62 -1.44 -6.87 -10.05
C ILE A 62 -2.90 -6.54 -10.38
N LEU A 63 -3.16 -5.87 -11.51
CA LEU A 63 -4.49 -5.42 -11.92
C LEU A 63 -5.29 -6.52 -12.62
N GLN A 64 -5.32 -7.71 -12.01
CA GLN A 64 -5.99 -8.90 -12.51
C GLN A 64 -6.74 -9.62 -11.37
N PRO A 65 -7.66 -10.54 -11.68
CA PRO A 65 -8.29 -11.38 -10.67
C PRO A 65 -7.25 -12.14 -9.82
N PRO A 66 -7.46 -12.29 -8.49
CA PRO A 66 -8.65 -11.91 -7.72
C PRO A 66 -8.67 -10.45 -7.25
N PHE A 67 -7.61 -9.66 -7.50
CA PHE A 67 -7.47 -8.31 -6.95
C PHE A 67 -8.38 -7.30 -7.66
N TYR A 68 -8.46 -7.38 -8.98
CA TYR A 68 -9.27 -6.46 -9.77
C TYR A 68 -9.87 -7.14 -10.99
N HIS A 69 -11.15 -6.89 -11.24
CA HIS A 69 -11.78 -7.17 -12.52
C HIS A 69 -12.89 -6.15 -12.79
N PRO A 70 -13.02 -5.60 -14.02
CA PRO A 70 -14.08 -4.64 -14.34
C PRO A 70 -15.50 -5.17 -14.10
N ALA A 71 -15.71 -6.48 -14.31
CA ALA A 71 -17.00 -7.14 -14.09
C ALA A 71 -17.27 -7.57 -12.63
N PHE A 72 -16.31 -7.42 -11.71
CA PHE A 72 -16.55 -7.77 -10.31
C PHE A 72 -17.45 -6.73 -9.63
N PRO A 73 -18.33 -7.16 -8.70
CA PRO A 73 -19.01 -6.23 -7.80
C PRO A 73 -18.00 -5.30 -7.13
N ARG A 74 -18.37 -4.03 -6.96
CA ARG A 74 -17.49 -3.03 -6.33
C ARG A 74 -16.94 -3.52 -5.00
N SER A 75 -17.72 -4.25 -4.21
CA SER A 75 -17.28 -4.83 -2.93
C SER A 75 -16.04 -5.73 -3.07
N LEU A 76 -15.94 -6.54 -4.13
CA LEU A 76 -14.78 -7.39 -4.37
C LEU A 76 -13.58 -6.57 -4.84
N ASN A 77 -13.77 -5.59 -5.73
CA ASN A 77 -12.68 -4.71 -6.16
C ASN A 77 -12.16 -3.86 -4.98
N TYR A 78 -13.03 -3.35 -4.11
CA TYR A 78 -12.62 -2.67 -2.88
C TYR A 78 -11.94 -3.63 -1.90
N GLY A 79 -12.40 -4.88 -1.78
CA GLY A 79 -11.78 -5.89 -0.90
C GLY A 79 -10.45 -6.44 -1.41
N GLY A 80 -10.26 -6.47 -2.73
CA GLY A 80 -9.03 -6.86 -3.40
C GLY A 80 -8.10 -5.66 -3.56
N ILE A 81 -8.10 -5.04 -4.74
CA ILE A 81 -7.17 -3.95 -5.06
C ILE A 81 -7.35 -2.73 -4.15
N GLY A 82 -8.56 -2.45 -3.65
CA GLY A 82 -8.78 -1.34 -2.72
C GLY A 82 -8.01 -1.49 -1.41
N VAL A 83 -7.90 -2.71 -0.86
CA VAL A 83 -7.08 -2.99 0.33
C VAL A 83 -5.60 -2.85 0.02
N VAL A 84 -5.15 -3.30 -1.16
CA VAL A 84 -3.76 -3.13 -1.61
C VAL A 84 -3.43 -1.64 -1.77
N ILE A 85 -4.33 -0.84 -2.33
CA ILE A 85 -4.15 0.62 -2.44
C ILE A 85 -4.03 1.25 -1.04
N GLY A 86 -4.93 0.89 -0.13
CA GLY A 86 -4.88 1.34 1.25
C GLY A 86 -3.58 0.96 1.96
N HIS A 87 -3.08 -0.26 1.74
CA HIS A 87 -1.81 -0.75 2.26
C HIS A 87 -0.64 0.13 1.81
N GLU A 88 -0.53 0.41 0.51
CA GLU A 88 0.57 1.24 0.00
C GLU A 88 0.49 2.69 0.46
N ILE A 89 -0.71 3.25 0.62
CA ILE A 89 -0.89 4.59 1.23
C ILE A 89 -0.37 4.57 2.66
N THR A 90 -0.69 3.54 3.43
CA THR A 90 -0.25 3.46 4.83
C THR A 90 1.26 3.34 5.00
N HIS A 91 2.00 2.83 4.02
CA HIS A 91 3.47 2.87 4.03
C HIS A 91 4.05 4.28 4.02
N GLY A 92 3.29 5.30 3.59
CA GLY A 92 3.66 6.70 3.76
C GLY A 92 3.66 7.17 5.22
N PHE A 93 2.96 6.45 6.11
CA PHE A 93 2.72 6.86 7.48
C PHE A 93 3.08 5.80 8.52
N ASP A 94 3.72 4.70 8.08
CA ASP A 94 4.28 3.70 9.00
C ASP A 94 5.46 4.28 9.80
N ASP A 95 6.03 3.48 10.70
CA ASP A 95 7.15 3.86 11.56
C ASP A 95 8.33 4.50 10.81
N ARG A 96 8.55 4.09 9.54
CA ARG A 96 9.62 4.61 8.67
C ARG A 96 9.09 5.68 7.72
N GLY A 97 7.91 5.49 7.16
CA GLY A 97 7.25 6.41 6.23
C GLY A 97 7.04 7.79 6.83
N ARG A 98 6.58 7.85 8.09
CA ARG A 98 6.32 9.12 8.78
C ARG A 98 7.54 10.03 8.91
N GLN A 99 8.76 9.50 8.72
CA GLN A 99 9.99 10.26 8.82
C GLN A 99 10.32 11.03 7.52
N PHE A 100 9.56 10.77 6.45
CA PHE A 100 9.71 11.43 5.16
C PHE A 100 8.63 12.49 4.98
N ASP A 101 9.02 13.67 4.51
CA ASP A 101 8.09 14.74 4.17
C ASP A 101 7.35 14.44 2.84
N LYS A 102 6.43 15.33 2.44
CA LYS A 102 5.68 15.22 1.17
C LYS A 102 6.57 15.15 -0.08
N ASN A 103 7.82 15.59 0.00
CA ASN A 103 8.77 15.62 -1.11
C ASN A 103 9.72 14.41 -1.09
N GLY A 104 9.58 13.50 -0.12
CA GLY A 104 10.42 12.32 0.05
C GLY A 104 11.76 12.60 0.75
N ASN A 105 11.89 13.72 1.46
CA ASN A 105 13.08 14.06 2.23
C ASN A 105 12.96 13.52 3.66
N LEU A 106 14.04 12.97 4.21
CA LEU A 106 14.10 12.57 5.61
C LEU A 106 14.14 13.81 6.50
N GLN A 107 12.99 14.15 7.10
CA GLN A 107 12.82 15.33 7.92
C GLN A 107 11.75 15.05 8.97
N GLN A 108 12.00 15.40 10.24
CA GLN A 108 10.96 15.33 11.26
C GLN A 108 9.96 16.47 11.04
N TRP A 109 8.77 16.13 10.55
CA TRP A 109 7.66 17.08 10.33
C TRP A 109 6.51 16.91 11.32
N TRP A 110 6.61 15.94 12.25
CA TRP A 110 5.66 15.74 13.35
C TRP A 110 6.18 16.38 14.62
N THR A 111 5.27 16.86 15.46
CA THR A 111 5.64 17.34 16.79
C THR A 111 6.07 16.15 17.67
N PRO A 112 6.91 16.37 18.70
CA PRO A 112 7.26 15.31 19.64
C PRO A 112 6.05 14.64 20.30
N SER A 113 4.98 15.41 20.53
CA SER A 113 3.72 14.91 21.08
C SER A 113 3.04 13.92 20.14
N ASP A 114 2.92 14.26 18.84
CA ASP A 114 2.31 13.37 17.83
C ASP A 114 3.08 12.06 17.68
N VAL A 115 4.41 12.15 17.71
CA VAL A 115 5.29 10.98 17.65
C VAL A 115 5.06 10.06 18.85
N SER A 116 4.94 10.62 20.06
CA SER A 116 4.67 9.84 21.27
C SER A 116 3.31 9.14 21.19
N GLN A 117 2.26 9.87 20.78
CA GLN A 117 0.91 9.32 20.60
C GLN A 117 0.87 8.21 19.53
N PHE A 118 1.62 8.37 18.45
CA PHE A 118 1.76 7.34 17.43
C PHE A 118 2.37 6.06 17.99
N TYR A 119 3.48 6.15 18.73
CA TYR A 119 4.10 4.98 19.33
C TYR A 119 3.22 4.30 20.36
N GLN A 120 2.46 5.06 21.16
CA GLN A 120 1.47 4.51 22.08
C GLN A 120 0.43 3.65 21.34
N ARG A 121 -0.15 4.15 20.25
CA ARG A 121 -1.13 3.38 19.45
C ARG A 121 -0.49 2.20 18.72
N ALA A 122 0.68 2.39 18.13
CA ALA A 122 1.40 1.35 17.39
C ALA A 122 1.85 0.19 18.29
N SER A 123 2.19 0.47 19.56
CA SER A 123 2.60 -0.55 20.53
C SER A 123 1.53 -1.63 20.74
N CYS A 124 0.24 -1.27 20.64
CA CYS A 124 -0.86 -2.22 20.72
C CYS A 124 -0.79 -3.25 19.58
N MET A 125 -0.50 -2.82 18.36
CA MET A 125 -0.37 -3.70 17.19
C MET A 125 0.85 -4.61 17.30
N LEU A 126 1.97 -4.10 17.84
CA LEU A 126 3.16 -4.91 18.12
C LEU A 126 2.85 -6.03 19.12
N VAL A 127 2.13 -5.70 20.21
CA VAL A 127 1.74 -6.68 21.22
C VAL A 127 0.79 -7.73 20.63
N MET A 128 -0.20 -7.33 19.82
CA MET A 128 -1.08 -8.27 19.13
C MET A 128 -0.31 -9.21 18.19
N CYS A 129 0.56 -8.66 17.32
CA CYS A 129 1.34 -9.47 16.39
C CYS A 129 2.27 -10.47 17.10
N CYS A 130 2.92 -10.04 18.18
CA CYS A 130 3.75 -10.93 19.00
C CYS A 130 2.93 -11.99 19.76
N ARG A 131 1.65 -11.73 20.03
CA ARG A 131 0.77 -12.67 20.75
C ARG A 131 0.22 -13.78 19.86
N GLU A 132 0.02 -13.49 18.57
CA GLU A 132 -0.36 -14.48 17.56
C GLU A 132 0.82 -15.36 17.09
N GLU A 133 2.08 -14.94 17.31
CA GLU A 133 3.30 -15.71 16.99
C GLU A 133 3.50 -16.88 17.98
N HIS A 134 2.67 -17.92 17.89
CA HIS A 134 3.08 -19.24 18.35
C HIS A 134 4.24 -19.75 17.47
N ARG A 135 5.43 -19.85 18.08
CA ARG A 135 6.53 -20.82 17.77
C ARG A 135 7.75 -20.40 16.92
N THR A 136 8.05 -19.13 16.67
CA THR A 136 9.42 -18.74 16.27
C THR A 136 9.83 -17.39 16.81
N SER A 137 10.77 -17.40 17.74
CA SER A 137 11.32 -16.26 18.46
C SER A 137 11.93 -15.20 17.51
N GLY A 138 11.37 -13.98 17.51
CA GLY A 138 12.11 -12.77 17.09
C GLY A 138 11.60 -11.99 15.86
N LEU A 139 10.41 -12.28 15.31
CA LEU A 139 9.92 -11.60 14.09
C LEU A 139 8.92 -10.46 14.32
N GLY A 140 8.23 -10.37 15.46
CA GLY A 140 7.14 -9.39 15.66
C GLY A 140 7.43 -7.92 15.32
N LYS A 141 8.66 -7.40 15.50
CA LYS A 141 9.03 -6.04 15.06
C LYS A 141 9.28 -5.92 13.55
N LYS A 142 9.68 -7.01 12.88
CA LYS A 142 9.99 -7.04 11.43
C LYS A 142 8.73 -7.25 10.58
N THR A 143 7.71 -7.91 11.11
CA THR A 143 6.44 -8.22 10.43
C THR A 143 5.39 -7.14 10.61
N ALA A 144 5.40 -6.38 11.72
CA ALA A 144 4.45 -5.30 11.96
C ALA A 144 4.39 -4.24 10.83
N ASN A 145 5.52 -3.96 10.19
CA ASN A 145 5.58 -3.02 9.05
C ASN A 145 5.14 -3.65 7.72
N LYS A 146 5.00 -4.98 7.64
CA LYS A 146 4.62 -5.71 6.40
C LYS A 146 3.16 -6.15 6.40
N ILE A 147 2.55 -6.25 7.57
CA ILE A 147 1.12 -6.56 7.70
C ILE A 147 0.35 -5.37 7.13
N ILE A 148 -0.77 -5.61 6.44
CA ILE A 148 -1.72 -4.55 6.09
C ILE A 148 -2.12 -3.89 7.40
N PRO A 149 -1.59 -2.69 7.71
CA PRO A 149 -1.92 -2.09 8.98
C PRO A 149 -3.44 -1.83 8.95
N PRO A 150 -4.14 -1.92 10.08
CA PRO A 150 -5.59 -1.67 10.16
C PRO A 150 -6.02 -0.37 9.45
N GLY A 151 -5.12 0.60 9.32
CA GLY A 151 -5.29 1.79 8.50
C GLY A 151 -5.67 1.51 7.04
N GLY A 152 -5.08 0.52 6.36
CA GLY A 152 -5.40 0.17 4.97
C GLY A 152 -6.84 -0.32 4.81
N TYR A 153 -7.32 -1.13 5.76
CA TYR A 153 -8.72 -1.56 5.82
C TYR A 153 -9.68 -0.42 6.15
N ASN A 154 -9.31 0.47 7.06
CA ASN A 154 -10.15 1.61 7.44
C ASN A 154 -10.28 2.62 6.29
N ILE A 155 -9.18 2.92 5.58
CA ILE A 155 -9.20 3.79 4.38
C ILE A 155 -10.12 3.18 3.30
N GLN A 156 -10.04 1.88 3.08
CA GLN A 156 -10.93 1.16 2.15
C GLN A 156 -12.40 1.25 2.56
N ARG A 157 -12.70 1.09 3.86
CA ARG A 157 -14.05 1.18 4.40
C ARG A 157 -14.65 2.56 4.14
N GLU A 158 -13.89 3.62 4.39
CA GLU A 158 -14.31 5.01 4.11
C GLU A 158 -14.50 5.26 2.61
N MET A 159 -13.60 4.76 1.75
CA MET A 159 -13.76 4.86 0.29
C MET A 159 -15.05 4.18 -0.20
N ARG A 160 -15.44 3.05 0.40
CA ARG A 160 -16.71 2.37 0.10
C ARG A 160 -17.92 3.21 0.50
N TYR A 161 -17.89 3.85 1.66
CA TYR A 161 -18.98 4.72 2.11
C TYR A 161 -19.08 6.01 1.30
N SER A 162 -17.95 6.61 0.90
CA SER A 162 -17.92 7.83 0.09
C SER A 162 -18.31 7.60 -1.38
N SER A 163 -18.16 6.37 -1.90
CA SER A 163 -18.52 6.01 -3.28
C SER A 163 -19.86 5.26 -3.40
N ALA A 164 -20.52 5.01 -2.27
CA ALA A 164 -21.90 4.60 -2.25
C ALA A 164 -22.74 5.78 -2.80
N PRO A 165 -23.59 5.58 -3.83
CA PRO A 165 -24.52 6.62 -4.22
C PRO A 165 -25.34 7.02 -2.99
N ALA A 166 -25.65 8.31 -2.87
CA ALA A 166 -26.42 8.92 -1.77
C ALA A 166 -27.89 8.42 -1.69
N LEU A 167 -28.10 7.11 -1.75
CA LEU A 167 -29.36 6.40 -1.68
C LEU A 167 -29.61 5.79 -0.30
N ALA A 168 -28.62 5.80 0.60
CA ALA A 168 -28.80 5.33 1.98
C ALA A 168 -29.55 6.35 2.88
N THR A 169 -29.57 7.63 2.52
CA THR A 169 -30.30 8.67 3.28
C THR A 169 -31.78 8.78 2.91
N ALA A 170 -32.23 8.17 1.81
CA ALA A 170 -33.66 8.11 1.45
C ALA A 170 -34.38 6.87 2.02
N GLY A 171 -33.66 5.77 2.27
CA GLY A 171 -34.23 4.51 2.78
C GLY A 171 -34.58 4.52 4.27
N LEU A 172 -33.94 5.38 5.07
CA LEU A 172 -34.22 5.51 6.52
C LEU A 172 -35.35 6.49 6.85
N ALA A 173 -35.71 7.39 5.92
CA ALA A 173 -36.84 8.30 6.11
C ALA A 173 -38.19 7.59 5.84
N THR A 174 -38.21 6.62 4.93
CA THR A 174 -39.45 5.94 4.51
C THR A 174 -39.91 4.87 5.51
N THR A 175 -38.98 4.19 6.20
CA THR A 175 -39.32 3.16 7.20
C THR A 175 -39.81 3.74 8.53
N ARG A 176 -39.51 5.02 8.84
CA ARG A 176 -40.02 5.68 10.05
C ARG A 176 -41.47 6.15 9.91
N ALA A 177 -41.91 6.47 8.69
CA ALA A 177 -43.29 6.89 8.43
C ALA A 177 -44.30 5.71 8.38
N GLU A 178 -43.86 4.51 7.99
CA GLU A 178 -44.74 3.33 7.96
C GLU A 178 -44.92 2.67 9.33
N THR A 179 -43.89 2.71 10.19
CA THR A 179 -43.98 2.18 11.55
C THR A 179 -44.96 3.01 12.41
N GLN A 180 -45.06 4.32 12.16
CA GLN A 180 -45.96 5.21 12.92
C GLN A 180 -47.43 5.18 12.43
N ARG A 181 -47.73 4.56 11.27
CA ARG A 181 -49.12 4.34 10.79
C ARG A 181 -49.73 3.00 11.24
N ARG A 182 -48.92 2.05 11.72
CA ARG A 182 -49.42 0.77 12.25
C ARG A 182 -49.84 0.83 13.72
N ASP A 183 -49.33 1.79 14.48
CA ASP A 183 -49.61 1.95 15.92
C ASP A 183 -50.92 2.71 16.24
N LEU A 184 -51.72 3.05 15.22
CA LEU A 184 -53.02 3.73 15.37
C LEU A 184 -54.20 2.88 14.85
N ARG A 185 -53.99 1.59 14.56
CA ARG A 185 -55.04 0.64 14.13
C ARG A 185 -54.88 -0.75 14.72
N GLY A 186 -54.70 -0.81 16.04
CA GLY A 186 -54.75 -2.04 16.84
C GLY A 186 -55.28 -1.73 18.22
#